data_AF-A0A539EJS0-F1
#
_entry.id   AF-A0A539EJS0-F1
#
_cell.length_a   1.000
_cell.length_b   1.000
_cell.length_c   1.000
_cell.angle_alpha   90.00
_cell.angle_beta   90.00
_cell.angle_gamma   90.00
#
_symmetry.space_group_name_H-M   'P 1'
#
loop_
_entity.id
_entity.type
_entity.pdbx_description
1 polymer ?
#
loop_
_entity_poly.entity_id
_entity_poly.type
_entity_poly.pdbx_seq_one_letter_code
_entity_poly.pdbx_strand_id
1 'polypeptide(L)'
;MREELAAGKPARIALDSGYDKAFSAILDGNLTALIAGLFLFQFGTGPIKGFAVTLTLGITASMFTAVVVTRMAFDSLLSSGATERLSV
;
A
#
# COMPACT_ATOMS: atom_id res chain seq x y z
N MET A 1 -10.86 -8.16 3.53
CA MET A 1 -10.17 -9.31 2.91
C MET A 1 -10.64 -10.64 3.48
N ARG A 2 -10.39 -10.98 4.76
CA ARG A 2 -10.83 -12.28 5.34
C ARG A 2 -12.35 -12.50 5.33
N GLU A 3 -13.15 -11.46 5.58
CA GLU A 3 -14.62 -11.57 5.59
C GLU A 3 -15.26 -11.64 4.19
N GLU A 4 -14.66 -11.02 3.15
CA GLU A 4 -15.21 -11.06 1.79
C GLU A 4 -14.86 -12.36 1.04
N LEU A 5 -13.73 -12.99 1.38
CA LEU A 5 -13.41 -14.35 0.93
C LEU A 5 -14.34 -15.40 1.55
N ALA A 6 -14.76 -15.21 2.80
CA ALA A 6 -15.75 -16.06 3.46
C ALA A 6 -17.17 -15.88 2.91
N ALA A 7 -17.45 -14.74 2.27
CA ALA A 7 -18.74 -14.42 1.65
C ALA A 7 -18.90 -14.94 0.21
N GLY A 8 -17.96 -15.74 -0.30
CA GLY A 8 -18.06 -16.36 -1.63
C GLY A 8 -17.97 -15.38 -2.81
N LYS A 9 -17.60 -14.12 -2.58
CA LYS A 9 -17.35 -13.16 -3.67
C LYS A 9 -16.12 -13.60 -4.46
N PRO A 10 -16.10 -13.46 -5.79
CA PRO A 10 -14.92 -13.78 -6.59
C PRO A 10 -13.72 -13.02 -6.01
N ALA A 11 -12.64 -13.74 -5.70
CA ALA A 11 -11.48 -13.24 -4.98
C ALA A 11 -10.93 -11.92 -5.55
N ARG A 12 -11.13 -11.70 -6.86
CA ARG A 12 -10.80 -10.49 -7.60
C ARG A 12 -11.55 -9.23 -7.13
N ILE A 13 -12.86 -9.34 -6.82
CA ILE A 13 -13.68 -8.22 -6.30
C ILE A 13 -13.33 -7.92 -4.84
N ALA A 14 -13.11 -8.98 -4.04
CA ALA A 14 -12.64 -8.83 -2.66
C ALA A 14 -11.24 -8.21 -2.58
N LEU A 15 -10.40 -8.44 -3.60
CA LEU A 15 -9.08 -7.84 -3.72
C LEU A 15 -9.16 -6.34 -3.97
N ASP A 16 -9.95 -5.90 -4.96
CA ASP A 16 -10.10 -4.47 -5.30
C ASP A 16 -10.64 -3.67 -4.10
N SER A 17 -11.70 -4.16 -3.46
CA SER A 17 -12.28 -3.60 -2.23
C SER A 17 -11.27 -3.57 -1.06
N GLY A 18 -10.47 -4.64 -0.93
CA GLY A 18 -9.40 -4.72 0.06
C GLY A 18 -8.24 -3.77 -0.22
N TYR A 19 -7.91 -3.55 -1.49
CA TYR A 19 -6.83 -2.68 -1.94
C TYR A 19 -7.12 -1.21 -1.68
N ASP A 20 -8.33 -0.74 -1.99
CA ASP A 20 -8.70 0.65 -1.72
C ASP A 20 -8.61 0.97 -0.23
N LYS A 21 -9.11 0.06 0.62
CA LYS A 21 -9.03 0.22 2.08
C LYS A 21 -7.59 0.14 2.59
N ALA A 22 -6.80 -0.81 2.08
CA ALA A 22 -5.40 -0.96 2.48
C ALA A 22 -4.57 0.24 2.01
N PHE A 23 -4.79 0.74 0.80
CA PHE A 23 -4.13 1.92 0.27
C PHE A 23 -4.45 3.16 1.11
N SER A 24 -5.72 3.38 1.41
CA SER A 24 -6.14 4.48 2.30
C SER A 24 -5.50 4.36 3.68
N ALA A 25 -5.44 3.16 4.27
CA ALA A 25 -4.83 2.93 5.58
C ALA A 25 -3.31 3.14 5.57
N ILE A 26 -2.62 2.71 4.51
CA ILE A 26 -1.17 2.93 4.33
C ILE A 26 -0.89 4.42 4.13
N LEU A 27 -1.71 5.11 3.35
CA LEU A 27 -1.61 6.55 3.13
C LEU A 27 -1.79 7.30 4.45
N ASP A 28 -2.88 7.05 5.18
CA ASP A 28 -3.14 7.72 6.47
C ASP A 28 -2.03 7.43 7.49
N GLY A 29 -1.54 6.19 7.54
CA GLY A 29 -0.46 5.79 8.45
C GLY A 29 0.87 6.49 8.17
N ASN A 30 1.10 6.97 6.95
CA ASN A 30 2.31 7.70 6.56
C ASN A 30 2.06 9.21 6.36
N LEU A 31 0.79 9.64 6.30
CA LEU A 31 0.40 11.02 6.01
C LEU A 31 0.99 12.00 7.02
N THR A 32 0.93 11.67 8.31
CA THR A 32 1.53 12.49 9.38
C THR A 32 3.03 12.67 9.19
N ALA A 33 3.74 11.62 8.75
CA ALA A 33 5.18 11.69 8.50
C ALA A 33 5.51 12.50 7.24
N LEU A 34 4.69 12.41 6.19
CA LEU A 34 4.82 13.26 5.00
C LEU A 34 4.58 14.74 5.35
N ILE A 35 3.58 15.03 6.18
CA ILE A 35 3.30 16.37 6.68
C ILE A 35 4.50 16.89 7.49
N ALA A 36 5.05 16.08 8.40
CA ALA A 36 6.25 16.43 9.16
C ALA A 36 7.44 16.70 8.23
N GLY A 37 7.67 15.87 7.21
CA GLY A 37 8.67 16.08 6.17
C GLY A 37 8.48 17.41 5.43
N LEU A 38 7.22 17.77 5.14
CA LEU A 38 6.89 19.02 4.46
C LEU A 38 7.20 20.25 5.34
N PHE A 39 6.88 20.18 6.64
CA PHE A 39 7.29 21.21 7.61
C PHE A 39 8.81 21.30 7.74
N LEU A 40 9.51 20.18 7.83
CA LEU A 40 10.98 20.14 7.87
C LEU A 40 11.61 20.68 6.59
N PHE A 41 10.97 20.50 5.43
CA PHE A 41 11.44 21.09 4.18
C PHE A 41 11.21 22.60 4.13
N GLN A 42 10.06 23.09 4.61
CA GLN A 42 9.71 24.51 4.62
C GLN A 42 10.53 25.32 5.64
N PHE A 43 10.66 24.79 6.86
CA PHE A 43 11.27 25.49 8.00
C PHE A 43 12.68 25.01 8.35
N GLY A 44 13.13 23.87 7.82
CA GLY A 44 14.47 23.34 8.07
C GLY A 44 15.56 24.11 7.34
N THR A 45 16.78 24.03 7.86
CA THR A 45 17.97 24.65 7.27
C THR A 45 19.04 23.61 6.96
N GLY A 46 19.82 23.85 5.90
CA GLY A 46 20.97 23.05 5.46
C GLY A 46 20.74 21.52 5.50
N PRO A 47 21.25 20.79 6.51
CA PRO A 47 21.09 19.34 6.63
C PRO A 47 19.63 18.86 6.79
N ILE A 48 18.78 19.65 7.47
CA ILE A 48 17.40 19.26 7.80
C ILE A 48 16.54 19.19 6.54
N LYS A 49 16.77 20.09 5.57
CA LYS A 49 16.10 20.02 4.26
C LYS A 49 16.48 18.75 3.49
N GLY A 50 17.76 18.36 3.52
CA GLY A 50 18.23 17.12 2.89
C GLY A 50 17.61 15.87 3.52
N PHE A 51 17.47 15.87 4.85
CA PHE A 51 16.76 14.82 5.58
C PHE A 51 15.27 14.78 5.19
N ALA A 52 14.60 15.92 5.16
CA ALA A 52 13.19 16.04 4.80
C ALA A 52 12.90 15.47 3.40
N VAL A 53 13.74 15.79 2.41
CA VAL A 53 13.63 15.26 1.05
C VAL A 53 13.78 13.75 1.05
N THR A 54 14.83 13.23 1.69
CA THR A 54 15.09 11.77 1.74
C THR A 54 13.97 11.01 2.44
N LEU A 55 13.44 11.55 3.55
CA LEU A 55 12.33 10.96 4.29
C LEU A 55 11.07 10.87 3.41
N THR A 56 10.72 11.98 2.76
CA THR A 56 9.53 12.06 1.91
C THR A 56 9.63 11.12 0.71
N LEU A 57 10.81 11.07 0.06
CA LEU A 57 11.10 10.14 -1.03
C LEU A 57 11.06 8.68 -0.57
N GLY A 58 11.64 8.37 0.59
CA GLY A 58 11.67 7.02 1.15
C GLY A 58 10.27 6.50 1.48
N ILE A 59 9.42 7.33 2.09
CA ILE A 59 8.02 6.98 2.37
C ILE A 59 7.28 6.74 1.05
N THR A 60 7.40 7.65 0.08
CA THR A 60 6.71 7.53 -1.21
C THR A 60 7.13 6.27 -1.96
N ALA A 61 8.44 5.99 -2.02
CA ALA A 61 8.98 4.80 -2.67
C ALA A 61 8.55 3.51 -1.95
N SER A 62 8.54 3.52 -0.62
CA SER A 62 8.07 2.39 0.20
C SER A 62 6.58 2.12 -0.04
N MET A 63 5.74 3.15 -0.04
CA MET A 63 4.31 3.04 -0.33
C MET A 63 4.04 2.49 -1.73
N PHE A 64 4.75 3.02 -2.74
CA PHE A 64 4.63 2.51 -4.10
C PHE A 64 5.03 1.04 -4.19
N THR A 65 6.15 0.67 -3.58
CA THR A 65 6.62 -0.72 -3.54
C THR A 65 5.61 -1.62 -2.84
N ALA A 66 5.07 -1.20 -1.69
CA ALA A 66 4.06 -1.97 -0.97
C ALA A 66 2.82 -2.24 -1.84
N VAL A 67 2.32 -1.26 -2.59
CA VAL A 67 1.15 -1.44 -3.45
C VAL A 67 1.47 -2.34 -4.65
N VAL A 68 2.57 -2.06 -5.36
CA VAL A 68 2.92 -2.79 -6.59
C VAL A 68 3.32 -4.24 -6.27
N VAL A 69 4.17 -4.45 -5.26
CA VAL A 69 4.62 -5.79 -4.86
C VAL A 69 3.45 -6.60 -4.36
N THR A 70 2.57 -6.05 -3.53
CA THR A 70 1.40 -6.79 -3.07
C THR A 70 0.50 -7.14 -4.26
N ARG A 71 0.37 -6.25 -5.27
CA ARG A 71 -0.55 -6.48 -6.41
C ARG A 71 0.00 -7.61 -7.28
N MET A 72 1.29 -7.54 -7.54
CA MET A 72 2.02 -8.54 -8.32
C MET A 72 2.09 -9.89 -7.60
N ALA A 73 2.29 -9.89 -6.27
CA ALA A 73 2.28 -11.10 -5.46
C ALA A 73 0.91 -11.78 -5.47
N PHE A 74 -0.18 -11.03 -5.30
CA PHE A 74 -1.53 -11.59 -5.35
C PHE A 74 -1.92 -12.05 -6.75
N ASP A 75 -1.58 -11.30 -7.80
CA ASP A 75 -1.85 -11.69 -9.19
C ASP A 75 -1.09 -12.97 -9.56
N SER A 76 0.19 -13.08 -9.14
CA SER A 76 0.99 -14.30 -9.30
C SER A 76 0.42 -15.47 -8.48
N LEU A 77 -0.12 -15.23 -7.28
CA LEU A 77 -0.73 -16.28 -6.46
C LEU A 77 -2.03 -16.77 -7.07
N LEU A 78 -2.83 -15.87 -7.65
CA LEU A 78 -4.07 -16.20 -8.37
C LEU A 78 -3.78 -16.93 -9.69
N SER A 79 -2.71 -16.56 -10.40
CA SER A 79 -2.32 -17.18 -11.66
C SER A 79 -1.63 -18.54 -11.48
N SER A 80 -0.98 -18.79 -10.33
CA SER A 80 -0.18 -19.99 -10.09
C SER A 80 -0.96 -21.22 -9.58
N GLY A 81 -2.29 -21.25 -9.73
CA GLY A 81 -3.06 -22.50 -9.65
C GLY A 81 -3.91 -22.74 -8.39
N ALA A 82 -4.64 -21.74 -7.90
CA ALA A 82 -5.67 -21.94 -6.87
C ALA A 82 -7.11 -21.78 -7.39
N THR A 83 -7.32 -21.90 -8.71
CA THR A 83 -8.61 -21.72 -9.37
C THR A 83 -9.50 -22.97 -9.40
N GLU A 84 -9.11 -24.10 -8.80
CA GLU A 84 -9.85 -25.36 -8.98
C GLU A 84 -10.44 -25.99 -7.70
N ARG A 85 -10.39 -25.32 -6.54
CA ARG A 85 -10.88 -25.92 -5.27
C ARG A 85 -11.85 -25.10 -4.43
N LEU A 86 -12.32 -23.96 -4.92
CA LEU A 86 -13.31 -23.13 -4.21
C LEU A 86 -14.66 -23.03 -4.94
N SER A 87 -14.88 -23.88 -5.95
CA SER A 87 -16.16 -24.01 -6.67
C SER A 87 -16.85 -25.36 -6.40
N VAL A 88 -16.74 -25.89 -5.17
CA VAL A 88 -17.60 -26.97 -4.67
C VAL A 88 -18.18 -26.57 -3.33
#